data_AF-A0A7C4RII5-F1
#
_entry.id   AF-A0A7C4RII5-F1
#
_cell.length_a   1.000
_cell.length_b   1.000
_cell.length_c   1.000
_cell.angle_alpha   90.00
_cell.angle_beta   90.00
_cell.angle_gamma   90.00
#
_symmetry.space_group_name_H-M   'P 1'
#
loop_
_entity.id
_entity.type
_entity.pdbx_description
1 polymer ?
#
loop_
_entity_poly.entity_id
_entity_poly.type
_entity_poly.pdbx_seq_one_letter_code
_entity_poly.pdbx_strand_id
1 'polypeptide(L)'
;MKGLLMCVCQGTCPSFQKMNIFEILNTLRREGVVEFVALHPQLCADDGDIFLSILSKANEDIEKLYVAGCDPKMQAKMFRDAFEKAGFDRTKHIGIDIRNMDTEQALQTIKRALESS
;
A
#
# COMPACT_ATOMS: atom_id res chain seq x y z
N MET A 1 11.99 4.75 -7.85
CA MET A 1 11.68 3.49 -7.13
C MET A 1 10.17 3.23 -7.06
N LYS A 2 9.77 1.96 -7.21
CA LYS A 2 8.43 1.42 -6.92
C LYS A 2 8.38 0.91 -5.47
N GLY A 3 7.42 1.41 -4.71
CA GLY A 3 7.18 0.98 -3.33
C GLY A 3 5.85 0.25 -3.18
N LEU A 4 5.82 -0.83 -2.40
CA LEU A 4 4.57 -1.45 -1.96
C LEU A 4 4.33 -1.18 -0.47
N LEU A 5 3.17 -0.62 -0.14
CA LEU A 5 2.72 -0.40 1.23
C LEU A 5 1.41 -1.17 1.47
N MET A 6 1.43 -2.09 2.43
CA MET A 6 0.23 -2.81 2.84
C MET A 6 -0.45 -2.10 4.02
N CYS A 7 -1.78 -1.98 3.95
CA CYS A 7 -2.64 -1.48 5.02
C CYS A 7 -3.76 -2.49 5.30
N VAL A 8 -3.74 -3.08 6.49
CA VAL A 8 -4.53 -4.30 6.79
C VAL A 8 -5.56 -4.12 7.90
N CYS A 9 -5.99 -2.88 8.16
CA CYS A 9 -7.00 -2.51 9.16
C CYS A 9 -6.80 -3.25 10.49
N GLN A 10 -5.67 -2.98 11.15
CA GLN A 10 -5.23 -3.53 12.44
C GLN A 10 -4.90 -5.04 12.42
N GLY A 11 -4.99 -5.71 11.27
CA GLY A 11 -4.76 -7.15 11.15
C GLY A 11 -5.88 -8.01 11.75
N THR A 12 -6.88 -7.38 12.38
CA THR A 12 -8.03 -8.05 13.01
C THR A 12 -9.30 -7.93 12.17
N CYS A 13 -9.32 -7.04 11.17
CA CYS A 13 -10.46 -6.86 10.28
C CYS A 13 -10.76 -8.15 9.48
N PRO A 14 -12.00 -8.68 9.50
CA PRO A 14 -12.37 -9.92 8.80
C PRO A 14 -12.00 -9.94 7.32
N SER A 15 -12.01 -8.78 6.66
CA SER A 15 -11.64 -8.66 5.25
C SER A 15 -10.16 -8.95 4.96
N PHE A 16 -9.29 -9.02 5.97
CA PHE A 16 -7.87 -9.34 5.79
C PHE A 16 -7.43 -10.64 6.47
N GLN A 17 -8.29 -11.28 7.26
CA GLN A 17 -7.92 -12.43 8.11
C GLN A 17 -7.50 -13.69 7.34
N LYS A 18 -7.89 -13.82 6.07
CA LYS A 18 -7.53 -14.98 5.24
C LYS A 18 -6.17 -14.86 4.56
N MET A 19 -5.46 -13.75 4.76
CA MET A 19 -4.16 -13.48 4.14
C MET A 19 -3.03 -13.63 5.15
N ASN A 20 -1.93 -14.23 4.70
CA ASN A 20 -0.65 -14.14 5.36
C ASN A 20 0.10 -12.91 4.83
N ILE A 21 -0.03 -11.79 5.53
CA ILE A 21 0.53 -10.49 5.12
C ILE A 21 2.06 -10.56 4.95
N PHE A 22 2.75 -11.26 5.84
CA PHE A 22 4.20 -11.39 5.76
C PHE A 22 4.65 -12.27 4.60
N GLU A 23 3.86 -13.28 4.23
CA GLU A 23 4.14 -14.08 3.04
C GLU A 23 4.01 -13.24 1.76
N ILE A 24 2.95 -12.43 1.65
CA ILE A 24 2.77 -11.50 0.52
C ILE A 24 3.98 -10.57 0.38
N LEU A 25 4.35 -9.87 1.45
CA LEU A 25 5.50 -8.95 1.47
C LEU A 25 6.82 -9.67 1.14
N ASN A 26 7.04 -10.85 1.72
CA ASN A 26 8.27 -11.63 1.50
C ASN A 26 8.39 -12.15 0.08
N THR A 27 7.30 -12.58 -0.54
CA THR A 27 7.29 -13.05 -1.92
C THR A 27 7.64 -11.90 -2.86
N LEU A 28 6.93 -10.77 -2.76
CA LEU A 28 7.11 -9.65 -3.69
C LEU A 28 8.50 -9.00 -3.56
N ARG A 29 9.05 -8.86 -2.34
CA ARG A 29 10.42 -8.36 -2.18
C ARG A 29 11.48 -9.32 -2.73
N ARG A 30 11.26 -10.64 -2.63
CA ARG A 30 12.24 -11.67 -3.07
C ARG A 30 12.24 -11.80 -4.58
N GLU A 31 11.10 -11.62 -5.20
CA GLU A 31 10.96 -11.58 -6.66
C GLU A 31 11.52 -10.27 -7.26
N GLY A 32 11.80 -9.25 -6.43
CA GLY A 32 12.40 -7.99 -6.88
C GLY A 32 11.48 -7.14 -7.75
N VAL A 33 10.16 -7.33 -7.63
CA VAL A 33 9.16 -6.57 -8.41
C VAL A 33 8.92 -5.15 -7.86
N VAL A 34 9.46 -4.85 -6.68
CA VAL A 34 9.46 -3.54 -6.02
C VAL A 34 10.77 -3.35 -5.26
N GLU A 35 11.24 -2.11 -5.12
CA GLU A 35 12.51 -1.78 -4.43
C GLU A 35 12.34 -1.75 -2.91
N PHE A 36 11.12 -1.53 -2.41
CA PHE A 36 10.83 -1.67 -0.99
C PHE A 36 9.40 -2.14 -0.70
N VAL A 37 9.23 -2.72 0.48
CA VAL A 37 7.93 -3.09 1.03
C VAL A 37 7.76 -2.47 2.42
N ALA A 38 6.55 -2.04 2.74
CA ALA A 38 6.18 -1.52 4.06
C ALA A 38 4.82 -2.07 4.49
N LEU A 39 4.59 -2.09 5.81
CA LEU A 39 3.33 -2.48 6.41
C LEU A 39 2.97 -1.45 7.48
N HIS A 40 1.77 -0.90 7.40
CA HIS A 40 1.18 -0.14 8.49
C HIS A 40 -0.13 -0.80 8.94
N PRO A 41 -0.41 -0.94 10.25
CA PRO A 41 -1.64 -1.55 10.73
C PRO A 41 -2.89 -0.85 10.16
N GLN A 42 -2.90 0.48 10.13
CA GLN A 42 -4.04 1.25 9.65
C GLN A 42 -3.59 2.62 9.13
N LEU A 43 -3.68 2.88 7.82
CA LEU A 43 -3.25 4.15 7.23
C LEU A 43 -4.27 5.28 7.35
N CYS A 44 -5.55 4.96 7.56
CA CYS A 44 -6.62 5.96 7.68
C CYS A 44 -6.80 6.51 9.11
N ALA A 45 -5.90 6.17 10.04
CA ALA A 45 -5.85 6.71 11.39
C ALA A 45 -4.81 7.84 11.49
N ASP A 46 -4.83 8.61 12.57
CA ASP A 46 -3.95 9.78 12.75
C ASP A 46 -2.46 9.42 12.71
N ASP A 47 -2.07 8.29 13.31
CA ASP A 47 -0.71 7.77 13.25
C ASP A 47 -0.32 7.30 11.83
N GLY A 48 -1.29 6.74 11.10
CA GLY A 48 -1.17 6.39 9.68
C GLY A 48 -0.94 7.60 8.78
N ASP A 49 -1.62 8.73 9.03
CA ASP A 49 -1.42 10.00 8.31
C ASP A 49 0.01 10.53 8.53
N ILE A 50 0.50 10.46 9.77
CA ILE A 50 1.88 10.85 10.12
C ILE A 50 2.88 9.93 9.42
N PHE A 51 2.70 8.61 9.50
CA PHE A 51 3.57 7.63 8.86
C PHE A 51 3.65 7.88 7.35
N LEU A 52 2.50 8.01 6.69
CA LEU A 52 2.43 8.23 5.25
C LEU A 52 3.07 9.56 4.86
N SER A 53 2.85 10.62 5.64
CA SER A 53 3.50 11.92 5.42
C SER A 53 5.02 11.82 5.50
N ILE A 54 5.56 11.03 6.44
CA ILE A 54 7.02 10.82 6.57
C ILE A 54 7.57 10.01 5.40
N LEU A 55 6.93 8.89 5.06
CA LEU A 55 7.34 8.03 3.95
C LEU A 55 7.35 8.79 2.62
N SER A 56 6.29 9.58 2.38
CA SER A 56 6.09 10.32 1.14
C SER A 56 7.00 11.55 0.99
N LYS A 57 7.77 11.94 2.02
CA LYS A 57 8.80 12.99 1.86
C LYS A 57 9.94 12.57 0.95
N ALA A 58 10.17 11.27 0.77
CA ALA A 58 11.07 10.74 -0.26
C ALA A 58 10.44 10.80 -1.68
N ASN A 59 9.65 11.83 -1.96
CA ASN A 59 8.84 11.98 -3.18
C ASN A 59 9.69 11.91 -4.46
N GLU A 60 10.90 12.48 -4.45
CA GLU A 60 11.79 12.46 -5.62
C GLU A 60 12.27 11.05 -5.95
N ASP A 61 12.45 10.19 -4.94
CA ASP A 61 12.92 8.82 -5.12
C ASP A 61 11.79 7.83 -5.39
N ILE A 62 10.56 8.15 -4.97
CA ILE A 62 9.37 7.30 -5.17
C ILE A 62 8.69 7.72 -6.48
N GLU A 63 8.79 6.85 -7.48
CA GLU A 63 8.11 7.01 -8.77
C GLU A 63 6.66 6.54 -8.70
N LYS A 64 6.43 5.42 -8.00
CA LYS A 64 5.08 4.86 -7.76
C LYS A 64 4.99 4.26 -6.37
N LEU A 65 3.94 4.63 -5.64
CA LEU A 65 3.59 4.07 -4.35
C LEU A 65 2.30 3.26 -4.50
N TYR A 66 2.44 1.94 -4.52
CA TYR A 66 1.31 1.01 -4.54
C TYR A 66 0.82 0.80 -3.11
N VAL A 67 -0.46 1.04 -2.86
CA VAL A 67 -1.06 0.82 -1.55
C VAL A 67 -2.10 -0.28 -1.62
N ALA A 68 -1.75 -1.45 -1.11
CA ALA A 68 -2.63 -2.61 -1.04
C ALA A 68 -3.41 -2.57 0.28
N GLY A 69 -4.72 -2.33 0.19
CA GLY A 69 -5.59 -2.15 1.34
C GLY A 69 -7.07 -2.18 0.99
N CYS A 70 -7.80 -1.13 1.36
CA CYS A 70 -9.23 -0.99 1.07
C CYS A 70 -9.49 -0.35 -0.31
N ASP A 71 -10.73 0.09 -0.53
CA ASP A 71 -11.16 0.71 -1.79
C ASP A 71 -10.23 1.87 -2.27
N PRO A 72 -9.76 1.86 -3.54
CA PRO A 72 -8.82 2.87 -4.04
C PRO A 72 -9.34 4.30 -4.02
N LYS A 73 -10.65 4.53 -4.22
CA LYS A 73 -11.24 5.89 -4.15
C LYS A 73 -11.22 6.39 -2.70
N MET A 74 -11.47 5.50 -1.74
CA MET A 74 -11.35 5.83 -0.33
C MET A 74 -9.91 6.12 0.06
N GLN A 75 -8.95 5.33 -0.41
CA GLN A 75 -7.53 5.59 -0.19
C GLN A 75 -7.14 6.99 -0.69
N ALA A 76 -7.46 7.34 -1.94
CA ALA A 76 -7.15 8.65 -2.52
C ALA A 76 -7.76 9.81 -1.72
N LYS A 77 -8.96 9.63 -1.16
CA LYS A 77 -9.60 10.62 -0.30
C LYS A 77 -8.92 10.74 1.06
N MET A 78 -8.62 9.63 1.72
CA MET A 78 -8.08 9.59 3.08
C MET A 78 -6.62 10.03 3.13
N PHE A 79 -5.82 9.69 2.12
CA PHE A 79 -4.38 9.98 2.09
C PHE A 79 -4.05 11.36 1.52
N ARG A 80 -5.07 12.11 1.08
CA ARG A 80 -4.91 13.41 0.45
C ARG A 80 -4.06 14.36 1.29
N ASP A 81 -4.42 14.51 2.55
CA ASP A 81 -3.80 15.51 3.43
C ASP A 81 -2.35 15.11 3.76
N ALA A 82 -2.07 13.82 4.00
CA ALA A 82 -0.71 13.30 4.14
C ALA A 82 0.17 13.60 2.92
N PHE A 83 -0.34 13.31 1.71
CA PHE A 83 0.41 13.57 0.48
C PHE A 83 0.64 15.06 0.24
N GLU A 84 -0.35 15.91 0.49
CA GLU A 84 -0.22 17.37 0.36
C GLU A 84 0.81 17.92 1.35
N LYS A 85 0.80 17.48 2.62
CA LYS A 85 1.81 17.86 3.62
C LYS A 85 3.23 17.45 3.23
N ALA A 86 3.37 16.30 2.54
CA ALA A 86 4.66 15.79 2.09
C ALA A 86 5.12 16.37 0.74
N GLY A 87 4.27 17.13 0.04
CA GLY A 87 4.52 17.58 -1.33
C GLY A 87 4.57 16.43 -2.35
N PHE A 88 3.93 15.29 -2.04
CA PHE A 88 3.93 14.09 -2.86
C PHE A 88 2.95 14.21 -4.02
N ASP A 89 3.38 13.85 -5.23
CA ASP A 89 2.51 13.83 -6.39
C ASP A 89 1.50 12.68 -6.27
N ARG A 90 0.24 13.02 -6.02
CA ARG A 90 -0.85 12.06 -5.83
C ARG A 90 -1.08 11.16 -7.03
N THR A 91 -0.65 11.54 -8.24
CA THR A 91 -0.75 10.67 -9.42
C THR A 91 0.16 9.45 -9.35
N LYS A 92 1.18 9.48 -8.47
CA LYS A 92 2.08 8.37 -8.19
C LYS A 92 1.47 7.33 -7.22
N HIS A 93 0.37 7.66 -6.54
CA HIS A 93 -0.35 6.72 -5.66
C HIS A 93 -1.23 5.79 -6.49
N ILE A 94 -1.01 4.48 -6.34
CA ILE A 94 -1.81 3.44 -6.99
C ILE A 94 -2.49 2.59 -5.91
N GLY A 95 -3.78 2.82 -5.69
CA GLY A 95 -4.57 2.03 -4.72
C GLY A 95 -4.96 0.67 -5.28
N ILE A 96 -4.81 -0.38 -4.47
CA ILE A 96 -5.17 -1.77 -4.79
C ILE A 96 -6.12 -2.28 -3.70
N ASP A 97 -7.32 -2.72 -4.09
CA ASP A 97 -8.26 -3.38 -3.16
C ASP A 97 -7.90 -4.86 -3.03
N ILE A 98 -7.55 -5.29 -1.82
CA ILE A 98 -7.24 -6.69 -1.50
C ILE A 98 -8.21 -7.28 -0.47
N ARG A 99 -9.32 -6.61 -0.19
CA ARG A 99 -10.29 -7.07 0.81
C ARG A 99 -10.93 -8.38 0.39
N ASN A 100 -11.18 -9.23 1.39
CA ASN A 100 -11.85 -10.52 1.29
C ASN A 100 -11.13 -11.53 0.39
N MET A 101 -9.84 -11.32 0.14
CA MET A 101 -8.96 -12.24 -0.58
C MET A 101 -8.24 -13.19 0.39
N ASP A 102 -7.78 -14.33 -0.13
CA ASP A 102 -6.71 -15.11 0.49
C ASP A 102 -5.32 -14.62 0.03
N THR A 103 -4.26 -15.22 0.57
CA THR A 103 -2.86 -14.87 0.26
C THR A 103 -2.56 -14.90 -1.24
N GLU A 104 -3.01 -15.93 -1.96
CA GLU A 104 -2.70 -16.14 -3.37
C GLU A 104 -3.45 -15.13 -4.25
N GLN A 105 -4.75 -14.94 -3.98
CA GLN A 105 -5.57 -13.95 -4.67
C GLN A 105 -5.01 -12.54 -4.51
N ALA A 106 -4.54 -12.18 -3.31
CA ALA A 106 -3.92 -10.89 -3.05
C ALA A 106 -2.57 -10.75 -3.79
N LEU A 107 -1.72 -11.78 -3.77
CA LEU A 107 -0.47 -11.80 -4.53
C LEU A 107 -0.71 -11.54 -6.03
N GLN A 108 -1.62 -12.30 -6.64
CA GLN A 108 -1.94 -12.16 -8.06
C GLN A 108 -2.55 -10.81 -8.40
N THR A 109 -3.34 -10.24 -7.49
CA THR A 109 -3.92 -8.90 -7.68
C THR A 109 -2.85 -7.82 -7.62
N ILE A 110 -1.93 -7.89 -6.66
CA ILE A 110 -0.82 -6.95 -6.53
C ILE A 110 0.13 -7.05 -7.73
N LYS A 111 0.49 -8.27 -8.16
CA LYS A 111 1.36 -8.48 -9.33
C LYS A 111 0.78 -7.87 -10.60
N ARG A 112 -0.50 -8.10 -10.89
CA ARG A 112 -1.18 -7.50 -12.06
C ARG A 112 -1.14 -5.97 -12.03
N ALA A 113 -1.31 -5.37 -10.85
CA ALA A 113 -1.22 -3.92 -10.68
C ALA A 113 0.21 -3.40 -10.95
N LEU A 114 1.23 -4.13 -10.49
CA LEU A 114 2.64 -3.79 -10.72
C LEU A 114 3.04 -3.87 -12.20
N GLU A 115 2.47 -4.80 -12.97
CA GLU A 115 2.71 -4.97 -14.41
C GLU A 115 1.99 -3.92 -15.27
N SER A 116 0.79 -3.50 -14.88
CA SER A 116 -0.07 -2.61 -15.67
C SER A 116 0.31 -1.12 -15.57
N SER A 117 1.45 -0.82 -14.95
CA SER A 117 1.80 0.51 -14.46
C SER A 117 3.15 0.98 -15.00
#